data_AF-A0A3Q7G490-F1
#
_entry.id   AF-A0A3Q7G490-F1
#
_cell.length_a   1.000
_cell.length_b   1.000
_cell.length_c   1.000
_cell.angle_alpha   90.00
_cell.angle_beta   90.00
_cell.angle_gamma   90.00
#
_symmetry.space_group_name_H-M   'P 1'
#
loop_
_entity.id
_entity.type
_entity.pdbx_description
1 polymer ?
#
loop_
_entity_poly.entity_id
_entity_poly.type
_entity_poly.pdbx_seq_one_letter_code
_entity_poly.pdbx_strand_id
1 'polypeptide(L)'
;MNTPFYSFKVSVVPSSSALVIKALKEPKRDRKKTKNIKHNGNISPDVVIEIAKVMQPRSMVKDFSGTIKEILGTCVSIGCMVDRKDPKDLQQEIIYGDMEIPQH
;
A
#
# COMPACT_ATOMS: atom_id res chain seq x y z
N MET A 1 -40.45 -29.46 1.66
CA MET A 1 -40.18 -28.18 0.99
C MET A 1 -38.68 -27.96 0.96
N ASN A 2 -38.01 -28.07 -0.19
CA ASN A 2 -36.58 -27.78 -0.34
C ASN A 2 -36.43 -26.36 -0.89
N THR A 3 -35.99 -25.42 -0.06
CA THR A 3 -35.60 -24.07 -0.52
C THR A 3 -34.26 -24.13 -1.25
N PRO A 4 -34.10 -23.51 -2.43
CA PRO A 4 -32.83 -23.51 -3.16
C PRO A 4 -31.77 -22.68 -2.41
N PHE A 5 -30.60 -23.28 -2.20
CA PHE A 5 -29.45 -22.62 -1.59
C PHE A 5 -28.82 -21.63 -2.59
N TYR A 6 -29.11 -20.35 -2.47
CA TYR A 6 -28.51 -19.32 -3.32
C TYR A 6 -27.10 -19.00 -2.82
N SER A 7 -26.07 -19.48 -3.52
CA SER A 7 -24.67 -19.20 -3.21
C SER A 7 -24.23 -17.90 -3.87
N PHE A 8 -24.02 -16.84 -3.08
CA PHE A 8 -23.44 -15.58 -3.54
C PHE A 8 -21.94 -15.53 -3.21
N LYS A 9 -21.11 -15.25 -4.22
CA LYS A 9 -19.66 -15.09 -4.05
C LYS A 9 -19.33 -13.60 -4.06
N VAL A 10 -18.93 -13.06 -2.91
CA VAL A 10 -18.44 -11.68 -2.79
C VAL A 10 -16.91 -11.72 -2.74
N SER A 11 -16.25 -11.05 -3.68
CA SER A 11 -14.80 -10.86 -3.66
C SER A 11 -14.48 -9.42 -3.22
N VAL A 12 -13.53 -9.28 -2.31
CA VAL A 12 -13.04 -7.98 -1.87
C VAL A 12 -11.77 -7.67 -2.65
N VAL A 13 -11.76 -6.51 -3.31
CA VAL A 13 -10.59 -6.02 -4.04
C VAL A 13 -9.77 -5.13 -3.11
N PRO A 14 -8.54 -5.53 -2.72
CA PRO A 14 -7.74 -4.73 -1.79
C PRO A 14 -7.21 -3.46 -2.46
N SER A 15 -7.38 -2.29 -1.84
CA SER A 15 -6.76 -1.03 -2.28
C SER A 15 -5.33 -0.89 -1.76
N SER A 16 -4.52 -0.04 -2.42
CA SER A 16 -3.15 0.28 -1.97
C SER A 16 -3.14 0.78 -0.53
N SER A 17 -4.05 1.70 -0.22
CA SER A 17 -4.21 2.26 1.13
C SER A 17 -4.57 1.21 2.17
N ALA A 18 -5.43 0.24 1.83
CA ALA A 18 -5.80 -0.83 2.76
C ALA A 18 -4.62 -1.76 3.07
N LEU A 19 -3.77 -2.05 2.09
CA LEU A 19 -2.58 -2.88 2.27
C LEU A 19 -1.53 -2.16 3.14
N VAL A 20 -1.29 -0.87 2.90
CA VAL A 20 -0.36 -0.06 3.71
C VAL A 20 -0.85 0.06 5.15
N ILE A 21 -2.13 0.39 5.38
CA ILE A 21 -2.68 0.49 6.75
C ILE A 21 -2.62 -0.88 7.47
N LYS A 22 -2.81 -1.98 6.74
CA LYS A 22 -2.67 -3.33 7.30
C LYS A 22 -1.23 -3.63 7.72
N ALA A 23 -0.25 -3.20 6.92
CA ALA A 23 1.18 -3.34 7.25
C ALA A 23 1.56 -2.56 8.52
N LEU A 24 0.93 -1.41 8.75
CA LEU A 24 1.16 -0.58 9.95
C LEU A 24 0.59 -1.17 11.24
N LYS A 25 -0.22 -2.24 11.17
CA LYS A 25 -0.86 -2.92 12.32
C LYS A 25 -1.51 -1.96 13.31
N GLU A 26 -2.08 -0.86 12.82
CA GLU A 26 -2.67 0.13 13.71
C GLU A 26 -3.94 -0.40 14.38
N PRO A 27 -4.20 -0.01 15.64
CA PRO A 27 -5.38 -0.45 16.37
C PRO A 27 -6.67 -0.02 15.65
N LYS A 28 -7.72 -0.84 15.80
CA LYS A 28 -9.04 -0.60 15.18
C LYS A 28 -9.56 0.76 15.63
N ARG A 29 -9.56 1.73 14.70
CA ARG A 29 -9.92 3.11 14.99
C ARG A 29 -11.44 3.28 15.13
N ASP A 30 -11.80 4.16 16.05
CA ASP A 30 -13.18 4.56 16.35
C ASP A 30 -13.61 5.64 15.32
N ARG A 31 -14.18 5.22 14.18
CA ARG A 31 -14.45 6.08 13.00
C ARG A 31 -15.34 7.31 13.25
N LYS A 32 -15.97 7.42 14.41
CA LYS A 32 -16.90 8.51 14.77
C LYS A 32 -16.26 9.69 15.53
N LYS A 33 -15.16 9.49 16.24
CA LYS A 33 -14.62 10.50 17.18
C LYS A 33 -13.69 11.52 16.54
N THR A 34 -12.92 11.12 15.53
CA THR A 34 -11.92 12.02 14.92
C THR A 34 -11.79 11.72 13.43
N LYS A 35 -12.00 12.73 12.61
CA LYS A 35 -11.79 12.67 11.15
C LYS A 35 -10.34 13.07 10.84
N ASN A 36 -9.72 12.48 9.82
CA ASN A 36 -8.39 12.83 9.30
C ASN A 36 -7.22 12.72 10.30
N ILE A 37 -7.12 11.60 11.03
CA ILE A 37 -5.95 11.32 11.88
C ILE A 37 -4.76 10.94 10.98
N LYS A 38 -3.68 11.74 11.06
CA LYS A 38 -2.40 11.43 10.39
C LYS A 38 -1.80 10.14 10.98
N HIS A 39 -1.38 9.24 10.12
CA HIS A 39 -0.78 7.97 10.51
C HIS A 39 0.74 8.14 10.60
N ASN A 40 1.33 8.28 11.78
CA ASN A 40 2.80 8.33 11.95
C ASN A 40 3.41 6.90 11.99
N GLY A 41 3.00 6.06 11.04
CA GLY A 41 3.46 4.69 10.94
C GLY A 41 4.79 4.60 10.19
N ASN A 42 5.71 3.73 10.62
CA ASN A 42 6.93 3.41 9.88
C ASN A 42 6.83 2.00 9.27
N ILE A 43 7.12 1.87 7.98
CA ILE A 43 7.19 0.58 7.27
C ILE A 43 8.62 0.31 6.78
N SER A 44 8.97 -0.97 6.65
CA SER A 44 10.21 -1.38 6.00
C SER A 44 10.07 -1.36 4.47
N PRO A 45 11.17 -1.13 3.72
CA PRO A 45 11.15 -1.15 2.26
C PRO A 45 10.76 -2.52 1.69
N ASP A 46 11.09 -3.61 2.39
CA ASP A 46 10.71 -4.97 1.97
C ASP A 46 9.18 -5.13 1.89
N VAL A 47 8.46 -4.59 2.87
CA VAL A 47 6.99 -4.63 2.89
C VAL A 47 6.40 -3.80 1.75
N VAL A 48 7.06 -2.70 1.37
CA VAL A 48 6.67 -1.90 0.18
C VAL A 48 6.81 -2.74 -1.08
N ILE A 49 7.90 -3.49 -1.22
CA ILE A 49 8.14 -4.38 -2.38
C ILE A 49 7.08 -5.50 -2.42
N GLU A 50 6.77 -6.13 -1.29
CA GLU A 50 5.71 -7.15 -1.23
C GLU A 50 4.33 -6.59 -1.62
N ILE A 51 3.97 -5.41 -1.12
CA ILE A 51 2.72 -4.74 -1.48
C ILE A 51 2.72 -4.40 -2.97
N ALA A 52 3.84 -3.91 -3.50
CA ALA A 52 3.99 -3.60 -4.92
C ALA A 52 3.77 -4.85 -5.79
N LYS A 53 4.28 -6.03 -5.40
CA LYS A 53 4.05 -7.31 -6.11
C LYS A 53 2.58 -7.70 -6.13
N VAL A 54 1.87 -7.56 -5.00
CA VAL A 54 0.42 -7.83 -4.93
C VAL A 54 -0.39 -6.84 -5.78
N MET A 55 0.11 -5.62 -5.94
CA MET A 55 -0.53 -4.56 -6.72
C MET A 55 -0.16 -4.54 -8.19
N GLN A 56 0.98 -5.11 -8.57
CA GLN A 56 1.51 -5.15 -9.94
C GLN A 56 0.48 -5.58 -11.00
N PRO A 57 -0.30 -6.68 -10.84
CA PRO A 57 -1.29 -7.07 -11.87
C PRO A 57 -2.46 -6.07 -12.01
N ARG A 58 -2.60 -5.11 -11.10
CA ARG A 58 -3.65 -4.08 -11.12
C ARG A 58 -3.11 -2.68 -11.36
N SER A 59 -1.80 -2.51 -11.26
CA SER A 59 -1.08 -1.29 -11.58
C SER A 59 -1.08 -1.14 -13.10
N MET A 60 -1.39 0.06 -13.60
CA MET A 60 -1.36 0.37 -15.04
C MET A 60 0.02 0.80 -15.52
N VAL A 61 1.06 0.50 -14.72
CA VAL A 61 2.43 0.91 -14.95
C VAL A 61 3.17 -0.17 -15.74
N LYS A 62 4.06 0.26 -16.65
CA LYS A 62 4.88 -0.64 -17.47
C LYS A 62 6.00 -1.30 -16.68
N ASP A 63 6.67 -0.52 -15.83
CA ASP A 63 7.84 -0.93 -15.07
C ASP A 63 7.51 -1.13 -13.59
N PHE A 64 8.07 -2.17 -12.98
CA PHE A 64 7.90 -2.44 -11.55
C PHE A 64 8.37 -1.27 -10.67
N SER A 65 9.38 -0.51 -11.14
CA SER A 65 9.85 0.69 -10.48
C SER A 65 8.78 1.78 -10.34
N GLY A 66 7.88 1.89 -11.31
CA GLY A 66 6.77 2.83 -11.21
C GLY A 66 5.66 2.31 -10.28
N THR A 67 5.44 0.99 -10.19
CA THR A 67 4.51 0.42 -9.19
C THR A 67 5.00 0.70 -7.76
N ILE A 68 6.30 0.61 -7.49
CA ILE A 68 6.87 0.99 -6.19
C ILE A 68 6.65 2.50 -5.92
N LYS A 69 6.85 3.37 -6.92
CA LYS A 69 6.57 4.81 -6.80
C LYS A 69 5.10 5.09 -6.47
N GLU A 70 4.15 4.33 -7.04
CA GLU A 70 2.73 4.44 -6.70
C GLU A 70 2.47 4.12 -5.21
N ILE A 71 3.05 3.02 -4.71
CA ILE A 71 2.90 2.64 -3.30
C ILE A 71 3.53 3.69 -2.38
N LEU A 72 4.72 4.19 -2.71
CA LEU A 72 5.37 5.28 -1.97
C LEU A 72 4.52 6.56 -2.00
N GLY A 73 3.89 6.90 -3.13
CA GLY A 73 2.97 8.03 -3.22
C GLY A 73 1.75 7.88 -2.30
N THR A 74 1.27 6.65 -2.15
CA THR A 74 0.19 6.33 -1.21
C THR A 74 0.65 6.54 0.25
N CYS A 75 1.90 6.18 0.57
CA CYS A 75 2.49 6.38 1.90
C CYS A 75 2.56 7.87 2.27
N VAL A 76 2.90 8.76 1.32
CA VAL A 76 2.88 10.22 1.52
C VAL A 76 1.49 10.70 1.94
N SER A 77 0.44 10.22 1.26
CA SER A 77 -0.94 10.67 1.51
C SER A 77 -1.48 10.17 2.86
N ILE A 78 -1.02 9.01 3.32
CA ILE A 78 -1.40 8.43 4.61
C ILE A 78 -0.60 9.07 5.77
N GLY A 79 0.63 9.52 5.48
CA GLY A 79 1.56 10.13 6.44
C GLY A 79 2.64 9.17 6.98
N CYS A 80 2.87 8.05 6.29
CA CYS A 80 3.80 7.01 6.74
C CYS A 80 5.24 7.34 6.36
N MET A 81 6.17 6.94 7.23
CA MET A 81 7.61 6.94 6.94
C MET A 81 8.03 5.56 6.42
N VAL A 82 9.05 5.53 5.58
CA VAL A 82 9.64 4.29 5.07
C VAL A 82 11.10 4.30 5.48
N ASP A 83 11.49 3.35 6.32
CA ASP A 83 12.84 3.31 6.91
C ASP A 83 13.29 4.63 7.54
N ARG A 84 12.37 5.33 8.24
CA ARG A 84 12.59 6.67 8.81
C ARG A 84 12.99 7.76 7.82
N LYS A 85 12.92 7.49 6.52
CA LYS A 85 13.06 8.48 5.45
C LYS A 85 11.68 8.94 4.98
N ASP A 86 11.64 10.13 4.42
CA ASP A 86 10.46 10.65 3.76
C ASP A 86 10.22 9.88 2.44
N PRO A 87 9.00 9.37 2.19
CA PRO A 87 8.69 8.65 0.96
C PRO A 87 8.82 9.50 -0.31
N LYS A 88 8.89 10.83 -0.19
CA LYS A 88 9.21 11.73 -1.30
C LYS A 88 10.69 11.65 -1.70
N ASP A 89 11.59 11.54 -0.73
CA ASP A 89 13.03 11.48 -0.99
C ASP A 89 13.37 10.12 -1.62
N LEU A 90 12.76 9.04 -1.14
CA LEU A 90 12.87 7.72 -1.76
C LEU A 90 12.34 7.69 -3.20
N GLN A 91 11.27 8.44 -3.51
CA GLN A 91 10.80 8.56 -4.89
C GLN A 91 11.84 9.24 -5.79
N GLN A 92 12.55 10.25 -5.27
CA GLN A 92 13.63 10.91 -6.00
C GLN A 92 14.83 9.97 -6.18
N GLU A 93 15.26 9.25 -5.13
CA GLU A 93 16.33 8.23 -5.22
C GLU A 93 16.02 7.19 -6.33
N ILE A 94 14.76 6.76 -6.45
CA ILE A 94 14.34 5.84 -7.54
C ILE A 94 14.33 6.53 -8.92
N ILE A 95 14.06 7.84 -9.00
CA ILE A 95 14.15 8.59 -10.26
C ILE A 95 15.60 8.73 -10.70
N TYR A 96 16.52 8.97 -9.77
CA TYR A 96 17.96 9.05 -10.04
C TYR A 96 18.60 7.69 -10.33
N GLY A 97 17.93 6.59 -9.97
CA GLY A 97 18.37 5.23 -10.24
C GLY A 97 19.27 4.64 -9.15
N ASP A 98 19.31 5.26 -7.97
CA ASP A 98 20.17 4.88 -6.84
C ASP A 98 19.60 3.74 -5.99
N MET A 99 18.33 3.38 -6.17
CA MET A 99 17.70 2.27 -5.43
C MET A 99 17.66 0.99 -6.27
N GLU A 100 18.28 -0.07 -5.75
CA GLU A 100 18.19 -1.42 -6.31
C GLU A 100 16.75 -1.94 -6.19
N ILE A 101 16.08 -2.03 -7.32
CA ILE A 101 14.72 -2.57 -7.40
C ILE A 101 14.81 -4.00 -7.93
N PRO A 102 14.40 -5.02 -7.15
CA PRO A 102 14.32 -6.37 -7.65
C PRO A 102 13.28 -6.45 -8.78
N GLN A 103 13.72 -6.78 -9.99
CA GLN A 103 12.87 -6.82 -11.20
C GLN A 103 12.02 -8.12 -11.33
N HIS A 104 11.90 -8.91 -10.26
CA HIS A 104 11.22 -10.21 -10.28
C HIS A 104 9.97 -10.26 -9.40
#